data_AF-A0A2S8PTI2-F1
#
_entry.id   AF-A0A2S8PTI2-F1
#
_cell.length_a   1.000
_cell.length_b   1.000
_cell.length_c   1.000
_cell.angle_alpha   90.00
_cell.angle_beta   90.00
_cell.angle_gamma   90.00
#
_symmetry.space_group_name_H-M   'P 1'
#
loop_
_entity.id
_entity.type
_entity.pdbx_description
1 polymer ?
#
loop_
_entity_poly.entity_id
_entity_poly.type
_entity_poly.pdbx_seq_one_letter_code
_entity_poly.pdbx_strand_id
1 'polypeptide(L)'
;MEDLSLKQQKELIAVCSSNPAACKEKYGDIPANGMLVRQAIDRVLGDDVPSRMKNDMSSLLAQQIEAEGVVSSTEFASQLQSRYGIDKQQAEILAGAALGAVTGGMGKGGKPGNTAAEKNIVVVDSGKKGGWNKALNKPEPNTVYHVDGNKTYHTDSLGRTGNVDATLSWSKNDRNTYQQCKGGKCGNAGDEGGHLIASIFNGPGEKLNIVPMNGNLNKSTWKKMENNWANALKDGKQVNVKIEPSYIGNSVRPDKITVTYQIDNGRPIRETFKNAPGGK
;
A
#
# COMPACT_ATOMS: atom_id res chain seq x y z
N MET A 1 -6.71 26.29 -25.97
CA MET A 1 -7.41 25.13 -25.39
C MET A 1 -7.38 25.14 -23.87
N GLU A 2 -6.29 25.56 -23.22
CA GLU A 2 -6.21 25.71 -21.74
C GLU A 2 -7.26 26.66 -21.14
N ASP A 3 -7.51 27.82 -21.78
CA ASP A 3 -8.49 28.79 -21.25
C ASP A 3 -9.95 28.32 -21.33
N LEU A 4 -10.27 27.47 -22.32
CA LEU A 4 -11.59 26.84 -22.40
C LEU A 4 -11.78 25.83 -21.27
N SER A 5 -10.75 25.03 -20.96
CA SER A 5 -10.76 24.03 -19.89
C SER A 5 -10.91 24.67 -18.50
N LEU A 6 -10.21 25.79 -18.25
CA LEU A 6 -10.34 26.53 -16.98
C LEU A 6 -11.70 27.21 -16.82
N LYS A 7 -12.31 27.71 -17.90
CA LYS A 7 -13.68 28.25 -17.86
C LYS A 7 -14.70 27.16 -17.55
N GLN A 8 -14.60 26.01 -18.20
CA GLN A 8 -15.47 24.86 -17.95
C GLN A 8 -15.33 24.35 -16.51
N GLN A 9 -14.12 24.29 -15.95
CA GLN A 9 -13.90 23.92 -14.55
C GLN A 9 -14.52 24.93 -13.57
N LYS A 10 -14.36 26.23 -13.82
CA LYS A 10 -14.96 27.28 -12.97
C LYS A 10 -16.48 27.23 -13.02
N GLU A 11 -17.06 26.98 -14.19
CA GLU A 11 -18.50 26.83 -14.37
C GLU A 11 -19.03 25.57 -13.67
N LEU A 12 -18.31 24.45 -13.77
CA LEU A 12 -18.61 23.21 -13.05
C LEU A 12 -18.61 23.45 -11.53
N ILE A 13 -17.57 24.09 -10.98
CA ILE A 13 -17.47 24.42 -9.56
C ILE A 13 -18.60 25.36 -9.12
N ALA A 14 -18.93 26.38 -9.93
CA ALA A 14 -19.97 27.34 -9.60
C ALA A 14 -21.37 26.72 -9.58
N VAL A 15 -21.68 25.86 -10.55
CA VAL A 15 -22.99 25.18 -10.63
C VAL A 15 -23.11 24.10 -9.55
N CYS A 16 -22.06 23.32 -9.33
CA CYS A 16 -22.09 22.22 -8.36
C CYS A 16 -21.99 22.65 -6.90
N SER A 17 -21.44 23.84 -6.62
CA SER A 17 -21.45 24.42 -5.27
C SER A 17 -22.77 25.07 -4.90
N SER A 18 -23.57 25.51 -5.89
CA SER A 18 -24.82 26.25 -5.67
C SER A 18 -26.08 25.38 -5.79
N ASN A 19 -26.10 24.38 -6.66
CA ASN A 19 -27.26 23.52 -6.86
C ASN A 19 -26.87 22.07 -7.24
N PRO A 20 -26.91 21.12 -6.28
CA PRO A 20 -26.57 19.72 -6.51
C PRO A 20 -27.46 19.02 -7.55
N ALA A 21 -28.74 19.39 -7.66
CA ALA A 21 -29.67 18.79 -8.62
C ALA A 21 -29.37 19.26 -10.04
N ALA A 22 -29.18 20.57 -10.24
CA ALA A 22 -28.80 21.14 -11.53
C ALA A 22 -27.39 20.70 -11.97
N CYS A 23 -26.49 20.46 -11.01
CA CYS A 23 -25.18 19.88 -11.26
C CYS A 23 -25.27 18.45 -11.81
N LYS A 24 -26.11 17.61 -11.20
CA LYS A 24 -26.34 16.25 -11.69
C LYS A 24 -27.04 16.23 -13.05
N GLU A 25 -27.96 17.15 -13.28
CA GLU A 25 -28.67 17.28 -14.56
C GLU A 25 -27.74 17.75 -15.70
N LYS A 26 -26.85 18.71 -15.43
CA LYS A 26 -25.96 19.30 -16.44
C LYS A 26 -24.65 18.54 -16.66
N TYR A 27 -24.11 17.90 -15.62
CA TYR A 27 -22.77 17.28 -15.64
C TYR A 27 -22.78 15.80 -15.21
N GLY A 28 -23.95 15.20 -14.98
CA GLY A 28 -24.05 13.81 -14.56
C GLY A 28 -23.32 13.53 -13.24
N ASP A 29 -22.74 12.34 -13.13
CA ASP A 29 -21.97 11.92 -11.95
C ASP A 29 -20.49 12.35 -12.02
N ILE A 30 -20.07 13.13 -13.02
CA ILE A 30 -18.68 13.56 -13.24
C ILE A 30 -18.07 14.24 -12.00
N PRO A 31 -18.75 15.17 -11.31
CA PRO A 31 -18.19 15.83 -10.11
C PRO A 31 -18.05 14.88 -8.91
N ALA A 32 -19.00 13.96 -8.74
CA ALA A 32 -18.98 12.96 -7.66
C ALA A 32 -17.89 11.92 -7.90
N ASN A 33 -17.82 11.38 -9.13
CA ASN A 33 -16.77 10.46 -9.57
C ASN A 33 -15.40 11.13 -9.55
N GLY A 34 -15.31 12.42 -9.89
CA GLY A 34 -14.08 13.19 -9.81
C GLY A 34 -13.54 13.34 -8.38
N MET A 35 -14.42 13.53 -7.39
CA MET A 35 -14.01 13.51 -5.98
C MET A 35 -13.58 12.11 -5.52
N LEU A 36 -14.29 11.06 -5.94
CA LEU A 36 -13.93 9.68 -5.61
C LEU A 36 -12.58 9.29 -6.20
N VAL A 37 -12.33 9.65 -7.46
CA VAL A 37 -11.04 9.42 -8.14
C VAL A 37 -9.92 10.18 -7.43
N ARG A 38 -10.13 11.45 -7.07
CA ARG A 38 -9.12 12.23 -6.31
C ARG A 38 -8.83 11.59 -4.96
N GLN A 39 -9.85 11.25 -4.19
CA GLN A 39 -9.69 10.56 -2.90
C GLN A 39 -8.99 9.20 -3.05
N ALA A 40 -9.28 8.45 -4.12
CA ALA A 40 -8.62 7.18 -4.39
C ALA A 40 -7.15 7.36 -4.77
N ILE A 41 -6.82 8.38 -5.58
CA ILE A 41 -5.44 8.72 -5.93
C ILE A 41 -4.68 9.22 -4.69
N ASP A 42 -5.29 10.08 -3.88
CA ASP A 42 -4.73 10.57 -2.60
C ASP A 42 -4.42 9.41 -1.65
N ARG A 43 -5.27 8.38 -1.61
CA ARG A 43 -5.04 7.18 -0.78
C ARG A 43 -3.87 6.32 -1.26
N VAL A 44 -3.53 6.39 -2.54
CA VAL A 44 -2.64 5.43 -3.18
C VAL A 44 -1.24 6.01 -3.39
N LEU A 45 -1.14 7.30 -3.71
CA LEU A 45 0.14 7.99 -3.89
C LEU A 45 0.26 9.31 -3.07
N GLY A 46 -0.73 9.64 -2.22
CA GLY A 46 -0.61 10.78 -1.31
C GLY A 46 -0.35 12.12 -2.01
N ASP A 47 0.61 12.88 -1.47
CA ASP A 47 1.04 14.19 -2.01
C ASP A 47 1.98 14.08 -3.21
N ASP A 48 2.42 12.87 -3.60
CA ASP A 48 3.37 12.66 -4.70
C ASP A 48 2.74 12.88 -6.08
N VAL A 49 1.41 12.95 -6.15
CA VAL A 49 0.69 13.23 -7.40
C VAL A 49 0.26 14.70 -7.41
N PRO A 50 0.77 15.53 -8.34
CA PRO A 50 0.40 16.94 -8.42
C PRO A 50 -1.12 17.13 -8.54
N SER A 51 -1.69 18.13 -7.85
CA SER A 51 -3.14 18.38 -7.85
C SER A 51 -3.70 18.60 -9.26
N ARG A 52 -2.89 19.17 -10.18
CA ARG A 52 -3.25 19.29 -11.61
C ARG A 52 -3.41 17.92 -12.28
N MET A 53 -2.53 16.97 -11.99
CA MET A 53 -2.60 15.61 -12.51
C MET A 53 -3.84 14.88 -11.98
N LYS A 54 -4.14 15.01 -10.68
CA LYS A 54 -5.37 14.43 -10.09
C LYS A 54 -6.64 14.95 -10.77
N ASN A 55 -6.68 16.26 -11.05
CA ASN A 55 -7.82 16.89 -11.72
C ASN A 55 -7.94 16.45 -13.20
N ASP A 56 -6.83 16.41 -13.92
CA ASP A 56 -6.84 16.00 -15.34
C ASP A 56 -7.14 14.51 -15.48
N MET A 57 -6.64 13.64 -14.59
CA MET A 57 -6.98 12.22 -14.52
C MET A 57 -8.48 11.95 -14.35
N SER A 58 -9.14 12.67 -13.43
CA SER A 58 -10.60 12.53 -13.27
C SER A 58 -11.37 12.92 -14.53
N SER A 59 -10.86 13.92 -15.27
CA SER A 59 -11.50 14.42 -16.49
C SER A 59 -11.27 13.46 -17.66
N LEU A 60 -10.04 12.97 -17.82
CA LEU A 60 -9.65 11.95 -18.79
C LEU A 60 -10.48 10.67 -18.64
N LEU A 61 -10.60 10.16 -17.42
CA LEU A 61 -11.35 8.94 -17.18
C LEU A 61 -12.84 9.11 -17.51
N ALA A 62 -13.43 10.25 -17.16
CA ALA A 62 -14.81 10.56 -17.52
C ALA A 62 -15.01 10.62 -19.04
N GLN A 63 -14.08 11.26 -19.76
CA GLN A 63 -14.11 11.36 -21.22
C GLN A 63 -13.99 9.98 -21.89
N GLN A 64 -13.12 9.10 -21.40
CA GLN A 64 -13.00 7.75 -21.94
C GLN A 64 -14.24 6.89 -21.65
N ILE A 65 -14.84 7.02 -20.46
CA ILE A 65 -16.09 6.31 -20.15
C ILE A 65 -17.22 6.79 -21.05
N GLU A 66 -17.31 8.09 -21.33
CA GLU A 66 -18.34 8.66 -22.20
C GLU A 66 -18.14 8.24 -23.67
N ALA A 67 -16.90 8.18 -24.15
CA ALA A 67 -16.58 7.84 -25.52
C ALA A 67 -16.66 6.33 -25.81
N GLU A 68 -16.20 5.49 -24.88
CA GLU A 68 -15.96 4.05 -25.11
C GLU A 68 -16.91 3.16 -24.29
N GLY A 69 -17.64 3.72 -23.32
CA GLY A 69 -18.58 3.01 -22.44
C GLY A 69 -17.91 2.10 -21.39
N VAL A 70 -16.77 1.50 -21.70
CA VAL A 70 -15.96 0.66 -20.81
C VAL A 70 -14.48 1.01 -21.00
N VAL A 71 -13.82 1.40 -19.91
CA VAL A 71 -12.41 1.82 -19.94
C VAL A 71 -11.52 0.70 -19.41
N SER A 72 -10.50 0.34 -20.20
CA SER A 72 -9.47 -0.63 -19.81
C SER A 72 -8.43 0.02 -18.90
N SER A 73 -8.12 -0.63 -17.77
CA SER A 73 -7.09 -0.14 -16.83
C SER A 73 -5.71 -0.08 -17.44
N THR A 74 -5.38 -0.99 -18.36
CA THR A 74 -4.06 -1.02 -19.02
C THR A 74 -3.92 0.09 -20.06
N GLU A 75 -5.00 0.40 -20.76
CA GLU A 75 -5.01 1.46 -21.78
C GLU A 75 -5.00 2.84 -21.12
N PHE A 76 -5.80 3.00 -20.06
CA PHE A 76 -5.76 4.20 -19.24
C PHE A 76 -4.38 4.39 -18.61
N ALA A 77 -3.77 3.35 -18.03
CA ALA A 77 -2.39 3.41 -17.52
C ALA A 77 -1.39 3.84 -18.61
N SER A 78 -1.50 3.29 -19.82
CA SER A 78 -0.60 3.63 -20.93
C SER A 78 -0.73 5.11 -21.33
N GLN A 79 -1.95 5.65 -21.32
CA GLN A 79 -2.19 7.07 -21.56
C GLN A 79 -1.62 7.95 -20.45
N LEU A 80 -1.77 7.55 -19.17
CA LEU A 80 -1.18 8.27 -18.05
C LEU A 80 0.35 8.29 -18.13
N GLN A 81 0.96 7.15 -18.47
CA GLN A 81 2.39 7.04 -18.68
C GLN A 81 2.86 7.99 -19.79
N SER A 82 2.20 7.98 -20.95
CA SER A 82 2.57 8.82 -22.10
C SER A 82 2.35 10.31 -21.84
N ARG A 83 1.30 10.69 -21.09
CA ARG A 83 0.95 12.09 -20.85
C ARG A 83 1.79 12.73 -19.76
N TYR A 84 2.15 11.97 -18.74
CA TYR A 84 2.80 12.51 -17.54
C TYR A 84 4.24 12.06 -17.33
N GLY A 85 4.76 11.15 -18.16
CA GLY A 85 6.13 10.65 -18.02
C GLY A 85 6.39 9.90 -16.72
N ILE A 86 5.32 9.43 -16.06
CA ILE A 86 5.39 8.61 -14.84
C ILE A 86 5.85 7.20 -15.17
N ASP A 87 6.41 6.48 -14.19
CA ASP A 87 6.82 5.11 -14.43
C ASP A 87 5.59 4.19 -14.63
N LYS A 88 5.80 3.08 -15.35
CA LYS A 88 4.72 2.14 -15.69
C LYS A 88 3.97 1.63 -14.46
N GLN A 89 4.68 1.40 -13.34
CA GLN A 89 4.09 0.88 -12.13
C GLN A 89 3.21 1.94 -11.44
N GLN A 90 3.68 3.20 -11.38
CA GLN A 90 2.86 4.33 -10.94
C GLN A 90 1.62 4.52 -11.81
N ALA A 91 1.75 4.38 -13.13
CA ALA A 91 0.63 4.55 -14.07
C ALA A 91 -0.47 3.50 -13.88
N GLU A 92 -0.09 2.24 -13.71
CA GLU A 92 -1.02 1.13 -13.46
C GLU A 92 -1.75 1.28 -12.12
N ILE A 93 -1.02 1.69 -11.09
CA ILE A 93 -1.55 1.96 -9.76
C ILE A 93 -2.60 3.09 -9.81
N LEU A 94 -2.25 4.19 -10.47
CA LEU A 94 -3.13 5.35 -10.67
C LEU A 94 -4.39 5.00 -11.46
N ALA A 95 -4.23 4.24 -12.54
CA ALA A 95 -5.35 3.80 -13.37
C ALA A 95 -6.29 2.86 -12.60
N GLY A 96 -5.74 1.90 -11.85
CA GLY A 96 -6.52 0.99 -11.02
C GLY A 96 -7.29 1.69 -9.91
N ALA A 97 -6.65 2.64 -9.22
CA ALA A 97 -7.29 3.45 -8.18
C ALA A 97 -8.46 4.28 -8.73
N ALA A 98 -8.23 4.98 -9.86
CA ALA A 98 -9.24 5.80 -10.50
C ALA A 98 -10.43 4.97 -11.02
N LEU A 99 -10.17 3.87 -11.71
CA LEU A 99 -11.23 2.98 -12.23
C LEU A 99 -12.00 2.28 -11.11
N GLY A 100 -11.31 1.81 -10.07
CA GLY A 100 -11.94 1.17 -8.92
C GLY A 100 -12.89 2.12 -8.17
N ALA A 101 -12.54 3.40 -8.10
CA ALA A 101 -13.36 4.43 -7.47
C ALA A 101 -14.68 4.70 -8.20
N VAL A 102 -14.67 4.64 -9.54
CA VAL A 102 -15.85 4.92 -10.38
C VAL A 102 -16.72 3.67 -10.60
N THR A 103 -16.10 2.49 -10.70
CA THR A 103 -16.80 1.23 -11.02
C THR A 103 -17.18 0.41 -9.78
N GLY A 104 -16.90 0.89 -8.57
CA GLY A 104 -17.21 0.18 -7.33
C GLY A 104 -16.49 -1.17 -7.19
N GLY A 105 -15.32 -1.32 -7.83
CA GLY A 105 -14.56 -2.57 -7.85
C GLY A 105 -15.07 -3.63 -8.84
N MET A 106 -16.03 -3.30 -9.71
CA MET A 106 -16.49 -4.17 -10.80
C MET A 106 -15.82 -3.82 -12.13
N GLY A 107 -14.50 -4.01 -12.22
CA GLY A 107 -13.80 -4.05 -13.50
C GLY A 107 -13.78 -5.49 -14.05
N LYS A 108 -14.80 -5.88 -14.83
CA LYS A 108 -14.76 -7.10 -15.64
C LYS A 108 -14.04 -6.80 -16.96
N GLY A 109 -12.97 -7.55 -17.25
CA GLY A 109 -12.57 -7.85 -18.62
C GLY A 109 -11.37 -7.07 -19.16
N GLY A 110 -10.19 -7.64 -18.96
CA GLY A 110 -8.99 -7.37 -19.76
C GLY A 110 -7.95 -8.40 -19.37
N LYS A 111 -7.74 -9.42 -20.23
CA LYS A 111 -6.63 -10.38 -20.12
C LYS A 111 -5.39 -9.67 -20.69
N PRO A 112 -4.31 -9.45 -19.93
CA PRO A 112 -3.05 -9.03 -20.52
C PRO A 112 -2.25 -10.27 -20.91
N GLY A 113 -1.93 -10.35 -22.20
CA GLY A 113 -1.04 -11.38 -22.72
C GLY A 113 0.33 -11.33 -22.06
N ASN A 114 0.91 -12.52 -21.87
CA ASN A 114 2.26 -12.77 -21.40
C ASN A 114 3.27 -11.73 -21.92
N THR A 115 3.91 -10.98 -21.01
CA THR A 115 5.33 -11.13 -20.64
C THR A 115 5.62 -10.15 -19.48
N ALA A 116 6.22 -10.66 -18.39
CA ALA A 116 6.37 -10.07 -17.04
C ALA A 116 5.18 -10.33 -16.11
N ALA A 117 5.43 -11.09 -15.04
CA ALA A 117 4.43 -11.55 -14.07
C ALA A 117 3.57 -10.39 -13.54
N GLU A 118 2.27 -10.42 -13.85
CA GLU A 118 1.26 -9.56 -13.23
C GLU A 118 1.35 -9.73 -11.71
N LYS A 119 1.76 -8.68 -11.00
CA LYS A 119 1.67 -8.68 -9.54
C LYS A 119 0.23 -8.35 -9.18
N ASN A 120 -0.47 -9.27 -8.53
CA ASN A 120 -1.81 -9.02 -7.98
C ASN A 120 -1.72 -7.87 -6.97
N ILE A 121 -2.66 -6.92 -6.98
CA ILE A 121 -2.70 -5.80 -6.02
C ILE A 121 -3.95 -5.91 -5.15
N VAL A 122 -3.78 -5.81 -3.84
CA VAL A 122 -4.85 -5.88 -2.83
C VAL A 122 -4.74 -4.66 -1.91
N VAL A 123 -5.81 -3.87 -1.82
CA VAL A 123 -5.90 -2.71 -0.92
C VAL A 123 -6.88 -3.04 0.19
N VAL A 124 -6.41 -3.05 1.44
CA VAL A 124 -7.19 -3.51 2.60
C VAL A 124 -6.75 -2.82 3.88
N ASP A 125 -7.63 -2.81 4.89
CA ASP A 125 -7.26 -2.41 6.25
C ASP A 125 -6.89 -3.64 7.10
N SER A 126 -6.00 -3.41 8.05
CA SER A 126 -5.69 -4.36 9.12
C SER A 126 -6.90 -4.56 10.03
N GLY A 127 -7.08 -5.79 10.47
CA GLY A 127 -8.13 -6.16 11.40
C GLY A 127 -7.72 -5.94 12.85
N LYS A 128 -8.64 -6.27 13.75
CA LYS A 128 -8.48 -6.15 15.20
C LYS A 128 -8.96 -7.40 15.92
N LYS A 129 -8.79 -7.46 17.24
CA LYS A 129 -9.25 -8.62 18.02
C LYS A 129 -10.75 -8.85 17.79
N GLY A 130 -11.10 -10.07 17.38
CA GLY A 130 -12.48 -10.46 17.04
C GLY A 130 -12.90 -10.22 15.59
N GLY A 131 -12.05 -9.58 14.78
CA GLY A 131 -12.33 -9.26 13.37
C GLY A 131 -11.05 -9.12 12.56
N TRP A 132 -10.22 -10.15 12.54
CA TRP A 132 -8.97 -10.15 11.78
C TRP A 132 -9.22 -10.23 10.27
N ASN A 133 -8.42 -9.53 9.48
CA ASN A 133 -8.56 -9.57 8.03
C ASN A 133 -8.14 -10.96 7.49
N LYS A 134 -9.02 -11.60 6.72
CA LYS A 134 -8.76 -12.95 6.17
C LYS A 134 -7.66 -12.93 5.11
N ALA A 135 -7.64 -11.92 4.24
CA ALA A 135 -6.63 -11.78 3.19
C ALA A 135 -5.22 -11.57 3.78
N LEU A 136 -5.11 -10.81 4.87
CA LEU A 136 -3.82 -10.61 5.55
C LEU A 136 -3.37 -11.82 6.38
N ASN A 137 -4.31 -12.67 6.81
CA ASN A 137 -3.99 -13.93 7.51
C ASN A 137 -3.67 -15.10 6.57
N LYS A 138 -4.14 -15.02 5.32
CA LYS A 138 -3.84 -15.97 4.27
C LYS A 138 -3.40 -15.18 3.01
N PRO A 139 -2.18 -14.60 3.06
CA PRO A 139 -1.67 -13.86 1.92
C PRO A 139 -1.48 -14.78 0.71
N GLU A 140 -1.88 -14.27 -0.45
CA GLU A 140 -1.74 -14.94 -1.74
C GLU A 140 -0.33 -14.73 -2.29
N PRO A 141 0.22 -15.69 -3.06
CA PRO A 141 1.52 -15.54 -3.71
C PRO A 141 1.61 -14.35 -4.67
N ASN A 142 2.83 -13.82 -4.85
CA ASN A 142 3.16 -12.80 -5.84
C ASN A 142 2.22 -11.58 -5.83
N THR A 143 1.75 -11.21 -4.63
CA THR A 143 0.74 -10.18 -4.41
C THR A 143 1.33 -9.00 -3.63
N VAL A 144 0.95 -7.79 -4.03
CA VAL A 144 1.22 -6.52 -3.34
C VAL A 144 0.02 -6.18 -2.47
N TYR A 145 0.23 -5.95 -1.18
CA TYR A 145 -0.80 -5.52 -0.24
C TYR A 145 -0.53 -4.08 0.20
N HIS A 146 -1.43 -3.16 -0.11
CA HIS A 146 -1.47 -1.85 0.50
C HIS A 146 -2.36 -1.91 1.75
N VAL A 147 -1.76 -1.69 2.92
CA VAL A 147 -2.39 -1.91 4.23
C VAL A 147 -2.46 -0.61 5.02
N ASP A 148 -3.66 -0.26 5.48
CA ASP A 148 -3.98 0.96 6.27
C ASP A 148 -3.51 2.28 5.62
N GLY A 149 -3.30 2.29 4.31
CA GLY A 149 -2.88 3.48 3.54
C GLY A 149 -1.42 3.92 3.71
N ASN A 150 -0.63 3.28 4.59
CA ASN A 150 0.76 3.71 4.86
C ASN A 150 1.79 2.57 4.87
N LYS A 151 1.38 1.34 4.53
CA LYS A 151 2.25 0.17 4.46
C LYS A 151 2.03 -0.57 3.15
N THR A 152 3.11 -1.01 2.53
CA THR A 152 3.09 -1.83 1.32
C THR A 152 3.86 -3.10 1.58
N TYR A 153 3.21 -4.25 1.45
CA TYR A 153 3.84 -5.56 1.60
C TYR A 153 3.92 -6.24 0.25
N HIS A 154 5.03 -6.90 -0.02
CA HIS A 154 5.20 -7.77 -1.17
C HIS A 154 5.36 -9.21 -0.71
N THR A 155 4.58 -10.09 -1.32
CA THR A 155 4.67 -11.53 -1.09
C THR A 155 5.41 -12.22 -2.23
N ASP A 156 6.14 -13.27 -1.91
CA ASP A 156 6.83 -14.11 -2.88
C ASP A 156 5.90 -15.18 -3.48
N SER A 157 6.47 -16.07 -4.30
CA SER A 157 5.73 -17.15 -4.97
C SER A 157 5.13 -18.20 -4.02
N LEU A 158 5.43 -18.15 -2.72
CA LEU A 158 4.86 -19.00 -1.68
C LEU A 158 3.92 -18.23 -0.75
N GLY A 159 3.64 -16.95 -1.03
CA GLY A 159 2.82 -16.09 -0.17
C GLY A 159 3.54 -15.62 1.10
N ARG A 160 4.87 -15.78 1.19
CA ARG A 160 5.66 -15.25 2.32
C ARG A 160 6.00 -13.78 2.05
N THR A 161 6.02 -12.95 3.08
CA THR A 161 6.40 -11.55 2.96
C THR A 161 7.90 -11.43 2.63
N GLY A 162 8.21 -11.03 1.41
CA GLY A 162 9.59 -10.77 0.97
C GLY A 162 10.05 -9.32 1.19
N ASN A 163 9.10 -8.38 1.27
CA ASN A 163 9.39 -6.97 1.53
C ASN A 163 8.21 -6.31 2.26
N VAL A 164 8.51 -5.34 3.12
CA VAL A 164 7.58 -4.33 3.62
C VAL A 164 8.19 -2.93 3.50
N ASP A 165 7.49 -1.99 2.90
CA ASP A 165 7.80 -0.56 2.86
C ASP A 165 6.74 0.20 3.67
N ALA A 166 7.14 1.10 4.58
CA ALA A 166 6.21 1.81 5.45
C ALA A 166 6.73 3.15 6.01
N THR A 167 5.83 4.10 6.19
CA THR A 167 6.03 5.26 7.08
C THR A 167 5.40 4.96 8.43
N LEU A 168 6.23 4.85 9.48
CA LEU A 168 5.78 4.45 10.81
C LEU A 168 4.97 5.57 11.47
N SER A 169 3.94 5.18 12.22
CA SER A 169 3.11 6.10 13.00
C SER A 169 2.94 5.58 14.42
N TRP A 170 2.89 6.48 15.40
CA TRP A 170 2.69 6.12 16.82
C TRP A 170 1.22 5.79 17.10
N SER A 171 0.76 4.65 16.60
CA SER A 171 -0.60 4.15 16.83
C SER A 171 -0.54 2.66 17.19
N LYS A 172 -1.12 2.28 18.32
CA LYS A 172 -1.04 0.90 18.79
C LYS A 172 -2.14 0.05 18.15
N ASN A 173 -1.74 -1.00 17.43
CA ASN A 173 -2.64 -2.04 16.92
C ASN A 173 -2.72 -3.24 17.89
N ASP A 174 -3.80 -4.01 17.76
CA ASP A 174 -4.02 -5.23 18.52
C ASP A 174 -3.02 -6.32 18.13
N ARG A 175 -2.61 -7.12 19.12
CA ARG A 175 -1.76 -8.29 18.90
C ARG A 175 -2.60 -9.53 18.67
N ASN A 176 -2.26 -10.27 17.61
CA ASN A 176 -2.84 -11.59 17.36
C ASN A 176 -1.96 -12.70 17.95
N THR A 177 -2.21 -13.04 19.21
CA THR A 177 -1.41 -14.06 19.94
C THR A 177 -1.44 -15.42 19.25
N TYR A 178 -2.52 -15.75 18.55
CA TYR A 178 -2.63 -16.98 17.77
C TYR A 178 -1.63 -17.00 16.60
N GLN A 179 -1.56 -15.92 15.82
CA GLN A 179 -0.61 -15.82 14.72
C GLN A 179 0.84 -15.72 15.22
N GLN A 180 1.08 -15.07 16.36
CA GLN A 180 2.40 -15.08 16.99
C GLN A 180 2.81 -16.49 17.42
N CYS A 181 1.88 -17.24 18.02
CA CYS A 181 2.12 -18.63 18.43
C CYS A 181 2.39 -19.52 17.22
N LYS A 182 1.58 -19.41 16.16
CA LYS A 182 1.80 -20.14 14.90
C LYS A 182 3.13 -19.75 14.25
N GLY A 183 3.45 -18.46 14.20
CA GLY A 183 4.72 -17.94 13.70
C GLY A 183 5.91 -18.57 14.42
N GLY A 184 5.92 -18.56 15.76
CA GLY A 184 7.00 -19.17 16.54
C GLY A 184 7.08 -20.69 16.42
N LYS A 185 5.94 -21.39 16.36
CA LYS A 185 5.89 -22.86 16.27
C LYS A 185 6.29 -23.42 14.90
N CYS A 186 6.17 -22.65 13.83
CA CYS A 186 6.52 -23.09 12.48
C CYS A 186 7.98 -22.78 12.09
N GLY A 187 8.78 -22.20 13.00
CA GLY A 187 10.21 -21.99 12.82
C GLY A 187 11.05 -23.05 13.52
N ASN A 188 12.13 -22.62 14.15
CA ASN A 188 13.02 -23.43 14.97
C ASN A 188 12.58 -23.40 16.45
N ALA A 189 13.00 -24.40 17.23
CA ALA A 189 12.82 -24.37 18.68
C ALA A 189 13.45 -23.09 19.28
N GLY A 190 12.66 -22.33 20.05
CA GLY A 190 13.06 -21.03 20.61
C GLY A 190 12.73 -19.80 19.73
N ASP A 191 12.11 -20.00 18.57
CA ASP A 191 11.53 -18.89 17.80
C ASP A 191 10.22 -18.38 18.43
N GLU A 192 9.98 -17.09 18.25
CA GLU A 192 8.75 -16.38 18.56
C GLU A 192 8.10 -15.88 17.25
N GLY A 193 6.81 -15.51 17.31
CA GLY A 193 6.17 -14.79 16.21
C GLY A 193 6.57 -13.33 16.20
N GLY A 194 7.71 -13.04 15.58
CA GLY A 194 8.27 -11.70 15.44
C GLY A 194 7.44 -10.88 14.46
N HIS A 195 7.11 -9.65 14.86
CA HIS A 195 6.51 -8.69 13.93
C HIS A 195 7.59 -8.08 13.05
N LEU A 196 7.29 -7.86 11.76
CA LEU A 196 8.13 -7.05 10.89
C LEU A 196 7.94 -5.57 11.23
N ILE A 197 6.69 -5.10 11.31
CA ILE A 197 6.35 -3.80 11.88
C ILE A 197 5.71 -4.02 13.25
N ALA A 198 6.30 -3.47 14.31
CA ALA A 198 5.81 -3.64 15.68
C ALA A 198 4.37 -3.14 15.84
N SER A 199 3.62 -3.76 16.76
CA SER A 199 2.23 -3.35 17.08
C SER A 199 2.13 -1.89 17.55
N ILE A 200 3.19 -1.33 18.13
CA ILE A 200 3.22 0.08 18.57
C ILE A 200 3.32 1.07 17.40
N PHE A 201 3.65 0.59 16.20
CA PHE A 201 3.79 1.39 14.98
C PHE A 201 2.66 1.14 13.97
N ASN A 202 1.48 0.78 14.47
CA ASN A 202 0.34 0.31 13.69
C ASN A 202 0.67 -0.91 12.83
N GLY A 203 1.54 -1.79 13.33
CA GLY A 203 1.86 -3.06 12.69
C GLY A 203 0.67 -4.02 12.76
N PRO A 204 0.22 -4.60 11.62
CA PRO A 204 -0.87 -5.57 11.60
C PRO A 204 -0.57 -6.79 12.47
N GLY A 205 -1.60 -7.33 13.14
CA GLY A 205 -1.48 -8.58 13.90
C GLY A 205 -1.53 -9.83 13.01
N GLU A 206 -1.90 -9.68 11.73
CA GLU A 206 -2.13 -10.78 10.80
C GLU A 206 -0.85 -11.43 10.26
N LYS A 207 -1.01 -12.64 9.69
CA LYS A 207 0.11 -13.48 9.21
C LYS A 207 1.12 -12.74 8.35
N LEU A 208 0.66 -11.86 7.46
CA LEU A 208 1.48 -11.08 6.53
C LEU A 208 2.60 -10.30 7.25
N ASN A 209 2.37 -9.87 8.49
CA ASN A 209 3.35 -9.08 9.25
C ASN A 209 4.11 -9.92 10.30
N ILE A 210 3.91 -11.25 10.34
CA ILE A 210 4.46 -12.14 11.37
C ILE A 210 5.31 -13.25 10.77
N VAL A 211 6.59 -13.24 11.12
CA VAL A 211 7.58 -14.26 10.72
C VAL A 211 8.08 -15.06 11.93
N PRO A 212 8.49 -16.32 11.75
CA PRO A 212 9.28 -17.02 12.77
C PRO A 212 10.61 -16.29 12.98
N MET A 213 10.84 -15.78 14.18
CA MET A 213 12.01 -14.99 14.52
C MET A 213 12.64 -15.53 15.81
N ASN A 214 13.95 -15.70 15.83
CA ASN A 214 14.66 -16.17 17.02
C ASN A 214 14.34 -15.30 18.23
N GLY A 215 13.91 -15.89 19.34
CA GLY A 215 13.46 -15.14 20.51
C GLY A 215 14.54 -14.24 21.11
N ASN A 216 15.83 -14.62 21.04
CA ASN A 216 16.90 -13.75 21.51
C ASN A 216 17.04 -12.52 20.61
N LEU A 217 17.04 -12.67 19.27
CA LEU A 217 17.01 -11.55 18.32
C LEU A 217 15.79 -10.64 18.58
N ASN A 218 14.59 -11.23 18.60
CA ASN A 218 13.31 -10.52 18.75
C ASN A 218 13.29 -9.65 20.02
N LYS A 219 13.83 -10.15 21.13
CA LYS A 219 13.84 -9.46 22.43
C LYS A 219 15.08 -8.58 22.67
N SER A 220 16.08 -8.63 21.79
CA SER A 220 17.35 -7.90 21.96
C SER A 220 17.56 -6.83 20.89
N THR A 221 18.40 -7.08 19.90
CA THR A 221 18.82 -6.09 18.89
C THR A 221 17.63 -5.60 18.06
N TRP A 222 16.70 -6.49 17.69
CA TRP A 222 15.46 -6.08 17.01
C TRP A 222 14.65 -5.10 17.85
N LYS A 223 14.37 -5.44 19.12
CA LYS A 223 13.68 -4.57 20.07
C LYS A 223 14.42 -3.25 20.32
N LYS A 224 15.75 -3.25 20.33
CA LYS A 224 16.54 -2.02 20.49
C LYS A 224 16.36 -1.07 19.30
N MET A 225 16.38 -1.61 18.08
CA MET A 225 16.07 -0.86 16.86
C MET A 225 14.65 -0.28 16.91
N GLU A 226 13.65 -1.10 17.26
CA GLU A 226 12.27 -0.62 17.44
C GLU A 226 12.17 0.48 18.50
N ASN A 227 12.85 0.35 19.64
CA ASN A 227 12.86 1.38 20.68
C ASN A 227 13.51 2.70 20.18
N ASN A 228 14.50 2.63 19.30
CA ASN A 228 15.10 3.81 18.69
C ASN A 228 14.08 4.56 17.81
N TRP A 229 13.37 3.84 16.94
CA TRP A 229 12.28 4.41 16.14
C TRP A 229 11.16 4.98 17.01
N ALA A 230 10.82 4.27 18.09
CA ALA A 230 9.82 4.73 19.06
C ALA A 230 10.18 6.07 19.68
N ASN A 231 11.45 6.27 20.07
CA ASN A 231 11.89 7.53 20.63
C ASN A 231 11.88 8.64 19.57
N ALA A 232 12.35 8.36 18.35
CA ALA A 232 12.29 9.32 17.26
C ALA A 232 10.86 9.80 16.95
N LEU A 233 9.89 8.88 16.87
CA LEU A 233 8.48 9.22 16.66
C LEU A 233 7.90 10.06 17.82
N LYS A 234 8.29 9.79 19.08
CA LYS A 234 7.89 10.60 20.23
C LYS A 234 8.45 12.01 20.20
N ASP A 235 9.63 12.17 19.63
CA ASP A 235 10.27 13.48 19.40
C ASP A 235 9.65 14.23 18.20
N GLY A 236 8.59 13.69 17.59
CA GLY A 236 7.89 14.30 16.44
C GLY A 236 8.58 14.06 15.09
N LYS A 237 9.58 13.18 15.04
CA LYS A 237 10.31 12.86 13.80
C LYS A 237 9.56 11.86 12.95
N GLN A 238 9.78 11.90 11.65
CA GLN A 238 9.29 10.89 10.72
C GLN A 238 10.25 9.70 10.68
N VAL A 239 9.72 8.47 10.59
CA VAL A 239 10.52 7.27 10.40
C VAL A 239 9.98 6.46 9.22
N ASN A 240 10.80 6.33 8.17
CA ASN A 240 10.51 5.51 7.00
C ASN A 240 11.33 4.22 7.07
N VAL A 241 10.71 3.07 6.79
CA VAL A 241 11.36 1.77 6.88
C VAL A 241 11.08 0.92 5.65
N LYS A 242 12.08 0.11 5.30
CA LYS A 242 12.02 -1.00 4.35
C LYS A 242 12.59 -2.24 5.02
N ILE A 243 11.79 -3.30 5.09
CA ILE A 243 12.13 -4.56 5.79
C ILE A 243 12.05 -5.71 4.80
N GLU A 244 13.14 -6.44 4.65
CA GLU A 244 13.32 -7.48 3.63
C GLU A 244 13.76 -8.80 4.29
N PRO A 245 12.80 -9.67 4.66
CA PRO A 245 13.10 -11.05 5.06
C PRO A 245 13.66 -11.85 3.89
N SER A 246 14.75 -12.59 4.12
CA SER A 246 15.37 -13.45 3.12
C SER A 246 15.22 -14.91 3.52
N TYR A 247 14.69 -15.73 2.62
CA TYR A 247 14.38 -17.13 2.86
C TYR A 247 15.30 -18.05 2.06
N ILE A 248 15.58 -19.23 2.61
CA ILE A 248 16.30 -20.31 1.89
C ILE A 248 15.28 -21.34 1.43
N GLY A 249 15.22 -21.58 0.12
CA GLY A 249 14.28 -22.51 -0.50
C GLY A 249 12.83 -22.22 -0.09
N ASN A 250 12.13 -23.27 0.34
CA ASN A 250 10.71 -23.21 0.71
C ASN A 250 10.48 -22.96 2.22
N SER A 251 11.52 -22.58 2.97
CA SER A 251 11.40 -22.32 4.41
C SER A 251 10.43 -21.17 4.71
N VAL A 252 9.49 -21.35 5.65
CA VAL A 252 8.63 -20.26 6.14
C VAL A 252 9.36 -19.33 7.13
N ARG A 253 10.52 -19.78 7.64
CA ARG A 253 11.41 -19.01 8.51
C ARG A 253 12.47 -18.28 7.67
N PRO A 254 12.59 -16.95 7.78
CA PRO A 254 13.67 -16.25 7.12
C PRO A 254 15.02 -16.63 7.75
N ASP A 255 16.06 -16.74 6.93
CA ASP A 255 17.44 -16.93 7.38
C ASP A 255 18.02 -15.64 7.97
N LYS A 256 17.66 -14.50 7.37
CA LYS A 256 18.05 -13.16 7.80
C LYS A 256 16.98 -12.13 7.45
N ILE A 257 17.02 -10.99 8.11
CA ILE A 257 16.14 -9.86 7.86
C ILE A 257 17.00 -8.62 7.66
N THR A 258 16.88 -7.99 6.50
CA THR A 258 17.54 -6.71 6.21
C THR A 258 16.55 -5.58 6.48
N VAL A 259 16.99 -4.56 7.21
CA VAL A 259 16.18 -3.38 7.49
C VAL A 259 16.93 -2.16 7.00
N THR A 260 16.29 -1.36 6.16
CA THR A 260 16.76 -0.02 5.80
C THR A 260 15.79 0.97 6.41
N TYR A 261 16.26 1.93 7.19
CA TYR A 261 15.40 2.95 7.78
C TYR A 261 16.01 4.34 7.70
N GLN A 262 15.16 5.35 7.68
CA GLN A 262 15.52 6.75 7.64
C GLN A 262 14.70 7.50 8.68
N ILE A 263 15.36 8.35 9.47
CA ILE A 263 14.72 9.23 10.44
C ILE A 263 14.85 10.65 9.90
N ASP A 264 13.71 11.31 9.68
CA ASP A 264 13.58 12.59 8.94
C ASP A 264 14.39 12.56 7.63
N ASN A 265 15.09 13.66 7.34
CA ASN A 265 15.98 13.80 6.19
C ASN A 265 17.40 13.27 6.48
N GLY A 266 17.57 12.45 7.52
CA GLY A 266 18.85 11.84 7.86
C GLY A 266 19.33 10.86 6.79
N ARG A 267 20.59 10.43 6.87
CA ARG A 267 21.11 9.39 5.96
C ARG A 267 20.43 8.04 6.26
N PRO A 268 19.96 7.29 5.26
CA PRO A 268 19.43 5.95 5.47
C PRO A 268 20.45 5.02 6.14
N ILE A 269 20.01 4.30 7.16
CA ILE A 269 20.77 3.30 7.89
C ILE A 269 20.30 1.93 7.41
N ARG A 270 21.25 1.04 7.09
CA ARG A 270 20.96 -0.34 6.67
C ARG A 270 21.57 -1.33 7.66
N GLU A 271 20.72 -2.14 8.28
CA GLU A 271 21.10 -3.20 9.21
C GLU A 271 20.70 -4.56 8.65
N THR A 272 21.46 -5.59 8.95
CA THR A 272 21.13 -6.97 8.56
C THR A 272 21.25 -7.85 9.78
N PHE A 273 20.14 -8.50 10.15
CA PHE A 273 20.06 -9.40 11.28
C PHE A 273 20.04 -10.84 10.79
N LYS A 274 21.00 -11.66 11.20
CA LYS A 274 20.83 -13.11 11.05
C LYS A 274 19.73 -13.57 12.00
N ASN A 275 18.84 -14.44 11.54
CA ASN A 275 17.76 -14.98 12.35
C ASN A 275 18.31 -16.08 13.28
N ALA A 276 19.17 -15.69 14.22
CA ALA A 276 19.90 -16.53 15.15
C ALA A 276 20.17 -15.73 16.44
N PRO A 277 20.58 -16.39 17.54
CA PRO A 277 20.92 -15.66 18.77
C PRO A 277 21.95 -14.54 18.52
N GLY A 278 21.71 -13.35 19.09
CA GLY A 278 22.56 -12.17 18.93
C GLY A 278 22.42 -11.41 17.60
N GLY A 279 21.78 -11.98 16.59
CA GLY A 279 21.49 -11.30 15.33
C GLY A 279 22.68 -11.10 14.38
N LYS A 280 23.82 -11.78 14.61
CA LYS A 280 25.09 -11.58 13.88
C LYS A 280 25.50 -12.77 13.03
#